data_AF-A0A3D1ZV59-F1
#
_entry.id   AF-A0A3D1ZV59-F1
#
_cell.length_a   1.000
_cell.length_b   1.000
_cell.length_c   1.000
_cell.angle_alpha   90.00
_cell.angle_beta   90.00
_cell.angle_gamma   90.00
#
_symmetry.space_group_name_H-M   'P 1'
#
loop_
_entity.id
_entity.type
_entity.pdbx_description
1 polymer ?
#
loop_
_entity_poly.entity_id
_entity_poly.type
_entity_poly.pdbx_seq_one_letter_code
_entity_poly.pdbx_strand_id
1 'polypeptide(L)' 'GKLLVSLEVDCAEASAHGGDPVFHKGKQVGVVTSGGFGHRINKNLAYAYVDPELASEGQAL' A
#
# COMPACT_ATOMS: atom_id res chain seq x y z
N GLY A 1 0.60 -14.95 9.47
CA GLY A 1 0.11 -13.63 9.91
C GLY A 1 0.42 -12.61 8.83
N LYS A 2 -0.15 -11.40 8.88
CA LYS A 2 0.17 -10.32 7.92
C LYS A 2 1.40 -9.51 8.37
N LEU A 3 2.07 -8.83 7.44
CA LEU A 3 3.16 -7.90 7.74
C LEU A 3 2.78 -6.48 7.33
N LEU A 4 3.19 -5.50 8.13
CA LEU A 4 3.00 -4.08 7.83
C LEU A 4 4.07 -3.61 6.86
N VAL A 5 3.65 -3.00 5.76
CA VAL A 5 4.54 -2.43 4.73
C VAL A 5 4.13 -0.98 4.42
N SER A 6 5.07 -0.21 3.88
CA SER A 6 4.80 1.05 3.21
C SER A 6 4.71 0.84 1.70
N LEU A 7 3.75 1.51 1.06
CA LEU A 7 3.53 1.47 -0.38
C LEU A 7 3.66 2.86 -0.95
N GLU A 8 4.36 2.96 -2.08
CA GLU A 8 4.21 4.10 -2.99
C GLU A 8 2.99 3.83 -3.87
N VAL A 9 2.06 4.79 -3.90
CA VAL A 9 0.82 4.67 -4.67
C VAL A 9 0.94 5.58 -5.88
N ASP A 10 0.92 4.97 -7.07
CA ASP A 10 0.90 5.71 -8.34
C ASP A 10 -0.50 6.29 -8.58
N CYS A 11 -0.76 7.40 -7.90
CA CYS A 11 -1.98 8.18 -8.03
C CYS A 11 -1.62 9.66 -7.91
N ALA A 12 -2.08 10.49 -8.84
CA ALA A 12 -1.83 11.92 -8.84
C ALA A 12 -2.85 12.73 -8.02
N GLU A 13 -4.04 12.17 -7.80
CA GLU A 13 -5.20 12.96 -7.35
C GLU A 13 -5.57 12.73 -5.88
N ALA A 14 -5.46 11.50 -5.38
CA ALA A 14 -5.88 11.14 -4.03
C ALA A 14 -5.01 10.05 -3.40
N SER A 15 -4.82 10.15 -2.07
CA SER A 15 -4.16 9.12 -1.28
C SER A 15 -5.10 7.92 -1.05
N ALA A 16 -4.53 6.74 -0.78
CA ALA A 16 -5.30 5.59 -0.33
C ALA A 16 -5.92 5.86 1.05
N HIS A 17 -7.08 5.26 1.31
CA HIS A 17 -7.82 5.41 2.55
C HIS A 17 -7.75 4.14 3.40
N GLY A 18 -7.82 4.31 4.72
CA GLY A 18 -7.90 3.16 5.63
C GLY A 18 -9.11 2.29 5.29
N GLY A 19 -8.89 0.98 5.15
CA GLY A 19 -9.90 0.01 4.73
C GLY A 19 -9.86 -0.37 3.25
N ASP A 20 -9.11 0.36 2.41
CA ASP A 20 -8.99 0.02 1.00
C ASP A 20 -8.35 -1.36 0.81
N PRO A 21 -8.90 -2.22 -0.07
CA PRO A 21 -8.35 -3.54 -0.33
C PRO A 21 -7.04 -3.44 -1.13
N VAL A 22 -6.03 -4.22 -0.73
CA VAL A 22 -4.80 -4.38 -1.52
C VAL A 22 -4.91 -5.66 -2.32
N PHE A 23 -4.75 -5.56 -3.63
CA PHE A 23 -4.79 -6.69 -4.55
C PHE A 23 -3.39 -7.06 -5.02
N HIS A 24 -3.22 -8.33 -5.37
CA HIS A 24 -2.13 -8.81 -6.20
C HIS A 24 -2.66 -9.89 -7.15
N LYS A 25 -2.43 -9.73 -8.45
CA LYS A 25 -2.90 -10.67 -9.50
C LYS A 25 -4.40 -11.01 -9.37
N GLY A 26 -5.22 -10.01 -9.09
CA GLY A 26 -6.68 -10.15 -8.96
C GLY A 26 -7.18 -10.78 -7.66
N LYS A 27 -6.29 -11.15 -6.73
CA LYS A 27 -6.65 -11.63 -5.39
C LYS A 27 -6.41 -10.54 -4.36
N GLN A 28 -7.34 -10.36 -3.42
CA GLN A 28 -7.08 -9.49 -2.27
C GLN A 28 -6.05 -10.14 -1.35
N VAL A 29 -4.95 -9.45 -1.09
CA VAL A 29 -3.80 -9.91 -0.28
C VAL A 29 -3.60 -9.07 0.97
N GLY A 30 -4.31 -7.95 1.10
CA GLY A 30 -4.14 -7.04 2.21
C GLY A 30 -5.21 -5.98 2.36
N VAL A 31 -4.95 -5.05 3.28
CA VAL A 31 -5.79 -3.89 3.56
C VAL A 31 -4.92 -2.70 3.96
N VAL A 32 -5.26 -1.52 3.45
CA VAL A 32 -4.63 -0.25 3.83
C VAL A 32 -5.08 0.13 5.23
N THR A 33 -4.15 0.56 6.08
CA THR A 33 -4.43 1.08 7.42
C THR A 33 -4.50 2.60 7.43
N SER A 34 -3.64 3.26 6.67
CA SER A 34 -3.62 4.71 6.51
C SER A 34 -2.93 5.10 5.21
N GLY A 35 -3.20 6.31 4.72
CA GLY A 35 -2.51 6.88 3.58
C GLY A 35 -2.42 8.40 3.69
N GLY A 36 -1.53 8.99 2.88
CA GLY A 36 -1.32 10.42 2.83
C GLY A 36 -0.24 10.82 1.83
N PHE A 37 -0.08 12.14 1.65
CA PHE A 37 0.90 12.68 0.73
C PHE A 37 2.25 12.98 1.40
N GLY A 38 3.32 12.38 0.88
CA GLY A 38 4.69 12.61 1.33
C GLY A 38 5.29 13.86 0.69
N HIS A 39 5.04 15.05 1.26
CA HIS A 39 5.50 16.33 0.71
C HIS A 39 7.02 16.43 0.43
N ARG A 40 7.85 15.71 1.19
CA ARG A 40 9.31 15.71 0.99
C ARG A 40 9.74 14.96 -0.28
N ILE A 41 9.01 13.91 -0.64
CA ILE A 41 9.32 13.05 -1.80
C ILE A 41 8.32 13.22 -2.95
N ASN A 42 7.30 14.06 -2.75
CA ASN A 42 6.24 14.37 -3.71
C ASN A 42 5.48 13.13 -4.22
N LYS A 43 5.11 12.22 -3.30
CA LYS A 43 4.47 10.94 -3.62
C LYS A 43 3.29 10.63 -2.70
N ASN A 44 2.28 9.94 -3.22
CA ASN A 44 1.23 9.34 -2.40
C ASN A 44 1.75 8.06 -1.75
N LEU A 45 1.57 7.96 -0.44
CA LEU A 45 2.04 6.85 0.37
C LEU A 45 0.87 6.19 1.09
N ALA A 46 0.99 4.89 1.33
CA ALA A 46 0.07 4.13 2.14
C ALA A 46 0.81 3.17 3.07
N TYR A 47 0.23 2.88 4.22
CA TYR A 47 0.60 1.74 5.05
C TYR A 47 -0.46 0.65 4.89
N ALA A 48 -0.02 -0.60 4.78
CA ALA A 48 -0.93 -1.73 4.60
C ALA A 48 -0.42 -3.00 5.27
N TYR A 49 -1.34 -3.84 5.71
CA TYR A 49 -1.03 -5.22 6.08
C TYR A 49 -1.19 -6.13 4.87
N VAL A 50 -0.13 -6.85 4.49
CA VAL A 50 -0.11 -7.74 3.32
C VAL A 50 0.35 -9.16 3.69
N ASP A 51 0.13 -10.10 2.78
CA ASP A 51 0.68 -11.46 2.91
C ASP A 51 2.23 -11.43 2.97
N PRO A 52 2.87 -12.18 3.89
CA PRO A 52 4.32 -12.11 4.09
C PRO A 52 5.15 -12.38 2.84
N GLU A 53 4.68 -13.28 1.96
CA GLU A 53 5.33 -13.58 0.67
C GLU A 53 5.41 -12.36 -0.27
N LEU A 54 4.62 -11.32 -0.03
CA LEU A 54 4.57 -10.09 -0.81
C LEU A 54 5.14 -8.88 -0.07
N ALA A 55 5.72 -9.06 1.12
CA ALA A 55 6.20 -7.97 1.97
C ALA A 55 7.67 -7.58 1.73
N SER A 56 8.20 -7.86 0.53
CA SER A 56 9.59 -7.54 0.17
C SER A 56 9.69 -6.15 -0.46
N GLU A 57 10.81 -5.47 -0.24
CA GLU A 57 11.08 -4.17 -0.88
C GLU A 57 11.07 -4.31 -2.41
N GLY A 58 10.44 -3.34 -3.09
CA GLY A 58 10.29 -3.33 -4.54
C GLY A 58 9.22 -4.27 -5.10
N GLN A 59 8.49 -5.00 -4.25
CA GLN A 59 7.37 -5.82 -4.68
C GLN A 59 6.20 -4.95 -5.18
N ALA A 60 5.81 -5.14 -6.43
CA ALA A 60 4.59 -4.54 -6.97
C ALA A 60 3.35 -5.34 -6.56
N LEU A 61 2.30 -4.66 -6.12
CA LEU A 61 1.04 -5.25 -5.67
C LEU A 61 -0.05 -5.03 -6.71
#